data_AF-A0A1Q7Z8U4-F1
#
_entry.id   AF-A0A1Q7Z8U4-F1
#
_cell.length_a   1.000
_cell.length_b   1.000
_cell.length_c   1.000
_cell.angle_alpha   90.00
_cell.angle_beta   90.00
_cell.angle_gamma   90.00
#
_symmetry.space_group_name_H-M   'P 1'
#
loop_
_entity.id
_entity.type
_entity.pdbx_description
1 polymer ?
#
loop_
_entity_poly.entity_id
_entity_poly.type
_entity_poly.pdbx_seq_one_letter_code
_entity_poly.pdbx_strand_id
1 'polypeptide(L)'
;MPAFLRPRIGQLRTAHPFFKHWIPGLAAAYLAVMYALGGPGPEHFLLAGIALVLSVWNDDSRRLALIGLPYLLYALVYDSMRWYADYIRSPIIHVHEPYDFDLHWFGIHGLTPNEWLQRHTSAPLDLVCGLAYTPMFFIGESVLLSIYFIAKGKIRRAERFTWIFVISNFIGFAFYYLYPAAPPWYVSDHGFAVDLSVHASPAGAIRFDHLIGIPLMQGFYGKSADVFGAIPSLHVVYPFLALIYGWYLRRFRLIAAAYFLLVCFAAVYLNHHYLLDIFLGLAIALAVMAVVRAAFGAVEPRRAPAQEEEPDLAAART
;
A
#
# COMPACT_ATOMS: atom_id res chain seq x y z
N MET A 1 -22.43 -13.34 20.06
CA MET A 1 -21.71 -12.20 19.44
C MET A 1 -20.58 -11.75 20.36
N PRO A 2 -19.33 -11.72 19.85
CA PRO A 2 -18.18 -11.14 20.54
C PRO A 2 -18.45 -9.71 21.05
N ALA A 3 -17.85 -9.33 22.18
CA ALA A 3 -18.12 -8.04 22.83
C ALA A 3 -17.82 -6.83 21.93
N PHE A 4 -16.85 -6.93 21.02
CA PHE A 4 -16.45 -5.87 20.09
C PHE A 4 -17.44 -5.66 18.93
N LEU A 5 -18.33 -6.62 18.65
CA LEU A 5 -19.35 -6.51 17.59
C LEU A 5 -20.65 -5.87 18.09
N ARG A 6 -20.81 -5.65 19.39
CA ARG A 6 -22.02 -5.03 19.95
C ARG A 6 -21.93 -3.50 19.87
N PRO A 7 -22.92 -2.82 19.27
CA PRO A 7 -22.95 -1.37 19.27
C PRO A 7 -23.12 -0.86 20.71
N ARG A 8 -22.28 0.10 21.11
CA ARG A 8 -22.32 0.76 22.41
C ARG A 8 -22.39 2.26 22.21
N ILE A 9 -23.45 2.70 21.53
CA ILE A 9 -23.66 4.10 21.14
C ILE A 9 -23.67 5.04 22.36
N GLY A 10 -24.05 4.54 23.55
CA GLY A 10 -23.95 5.29 24.82
C GLY A 10 -22.53 5.80 25.14
N GLN A 11 -21.48 5.09 24.69
CA GLN A 11 -20.08 5.52 24.82
C GLN A 11 -19.76 6.75 23.97
N LEU A 12 -20.58 7.08 22.97
CA LEU A 12 -20.40 8.30 22.17
C LEU A 12 -20.55 9.56 23.01
N ARG A 13 -21.36 9.53 24.08
CA ARG A 13 -21.56 10.70 24.96
C ARG A 13 -20.28 11.13 25.65
N THR A 14 -19.42 10.19 26.01
CA THR A 14 -18.12 10.43 26.67
C THR A 14 -16.94 10.42 25.70
N ALA A 15 -17.16 10.12 24.41
CA ALA A 15 -16.11 10.10 23.40
C ALA A 15 -15.48 11.48 23.18
N HIS A 16 -14.23 11.49 22.68
CA HIS A 16 -13.53 12.73 22.34
C HIS A 16 -14.27 13.51 21.24
N PRO A 17 -14.30 14.87 21.26
CA PRO A 17 -14.97 15.69 20.25
C PRO A 17 -14.58 15.39 18.80
N PHE A 18 -13.35 14.90 18.59
CA PHE A 18 -12.86 14.43 17.29
C PHE A 18 -13.81 13.42 16.63
N PHE A 19 -14.29 12.41 17.36
CA PHE A 19 -15.18 11.39 16.80
C PHE A 19 -16.63 11.88 16.63
N LYS A 20 -17.05 12.89 17.41
CA LYS A 20 -18.43 13.40 17.36
C LYS A 20 -18.64 14.45 16.27
N HIS A 21 -17.64 15.30 16.04
CA HIS A 21 -17.78 16.50 15.21
C HIS A 21 -16.80 16.50 14.04
N TRP A 22 -15.53 16.16 14.28
CA TRP A 22 -14.51 16.26 13.24
C TRP A 22 -14.64 15.16 12.19
N ILE A 23 -14.82 13.89 12.57
CA ILE A 23 -14.97 12.82 11.56
C ILE A 23 -16.22 13.04 10.68
N PRO A 24 -17.42 13.34 11.23
CA PRO A 24 -18.57 13.68 10.39
C PRO A 24 -18.37 14.94 9.55
N GLY A 25 -17.75 15.98 10.12
CA GLY A 25 -17.44 17.22 9.39
C GLY A 25 -16.47 16.98 8.23
N LEU A 26 -15.40 16.22 8.46
CA LEU A 26 -14.44 15.83 7.42
C LEU A 26 -15.07 14.95 6.35
N ALA A 27 -15.93 13.99 6.72
CA ALA A 27 -16.65 13.15 5.77
C ALA A 27 -17.61 13.99 4.90
N ALA A 28 -18.34 14.93 5.50
CA ALA A 28 -19.23 15.84 4.77
C ALA A 28 -18.44 16.78 3.85
N ALA A 29 -17.35 17.37 4.34
CA ALA A 29 -16.47 18.22 3.56
C ALA A 29 -15.85 17.44 2.39
N TYR A 30 -15.39 16.22 2.63
CA TYR A 30 -14.85 15.34 1.60
C TYR A 30 -15.88 15.06 0.50
N LEU A 31 -17.10 14.63 0.86
CA LEU A 31 -18.16 14.37 -0.11
C LEU A 31 -18.59 15.64 -0.86
N ALA A 32 -18.59 16.80 -0.20
CA ALA A 32 -18.89 18.08 -0.85
C ALA A 32 -17.82 18.49 -1.87
N VAL A 33 -16.53 18.29 -1.54
CA VAL A 33 -15.42 18.53 -2.48
C VAL A 33 -15.52 17.56 -3.66
N MET A 34 -15.77 16.27 -3.42
CA MET A 34 -15.98 15.29 -4.50
C MET A 34 -17.18 15.66 -5.38
N TYR A 35 -18.26 16.17 -4.78
CA TYR A 35 -19.43 16.65 -5.53
C TYR A 35 -19.07 17.82 -6.44
N ALA A 36 -18.27 18.78 -5.96
CA ALA A 36 -17.80 19.91 -6.76
C ALA A 36 -16.84 19.51 -7.88
N LEU A 37 -16.06 18.43 -7.71
CA LEU A 37 -15.02 17.98 -8.64
C LEU A 37 -15.48 16.93 -9.67
N GLY A 38 -16.79 16.74 -9.85
CA GLY A 38 -17.36 15.83 -10.85
C GLY A 38 -18.28 14.73 -10.28
N GLY A 39 -18.54 14.74 -8.97
CA GLY A 39 -19.48 13.84 -8.31
C GLY A 39 -18.79 12.69 -7.57
N PRO A 40 -19.24 12.33 -6.35
CA PRO A 40 -18.67 11.20 -5.62
C PRO A 40 -19.03 9.84 -6.25
N GLY A 41 -18.03 8.99 -6.47
CA GLY A 41 -18.23 7.58 -6.82
C GLY A 41 -18.69 6.74 -5.62
N PRO A 42 -19.18 5.50 -5.84
CA PRO A 42 -19.58 4.57 -4.78
C PRO A 42 -18.50 4.35 -3.71
N GLU A 43 -17.23 4.36 -4.11
CA GLU A 43 -16.06 4.25 -3.23
C GLU A 43 -15.97 5.38 -2.20
N HIS A 44 -16.34 6.62 -2.57
CA HIS A 44 -16.29 7.76 -1.66
C HIS A 44 -17.36 7.66 -0.58
N PHE A 45 -18.56 7.20 -0.95
CA PHE A 45 -19.63 6.91 0.00
C PHE A 45 -19.28 5.75 0.92
N LEU A 46 -18.64 4.70 0.38
CA LEU A 46 -18.20 3.56 1.17
C LEU A 46 -17.15 3.99 2.22
N LEU A 47 -16.14 4.76 1.82
CA LEU A 47 -15.12 5.28 2.73
C LEU A 47 -15.71 6.18 3.82
N ALA A 48 -16.60 7.11 3.45
CA ALA A 48 -17.30 7.96 4.40
C ALA A 48 -18.17 7.14 5.37
N GLY A 49 -18.90 6.15 4.86
CA GLY A 49 -19.73 5.24 5.65
C GLY A 49 -18.90 4.43 6.65
N ILE A 50 -17.78 3.85 6.22
CA ILE A 50 -16.86 3.11 7.10
C ILE A 50 -16.32 4.03 8.20
N ALA A 51 -15.85 5.23 7.85
CA ALA A 51 -15.32 6.18 8.83
C ALA A 51 -16.38 6.58 9.88
N LEU A 52 -17.60 6.87 9.44
CA LEU A 52 -18.73 7.21 10.32
C LEU A 52 -19.11 6.05 11.24
N VAL A 53 -19.29 4.85 10.68
CA VAL A 53 -19.63 3.65 11.47
C VAL A 53 -18.55 3.39 12.52
N LEU A 54 -17.27 3.41 12.14
CA LEU A 54 -16.18 3.19 13.08
C LEU A 54 -16.10 4.28 14.17
N SER A 55 -16.48 5.52 13.87
CA SER A 55 -16.49 6.60 14.86
C SER A 55 -17.61 6.48 15.91
N VAL A 56 -18.77 5.93 15.52
CA VAL A 56 -19.98 5.90 16.35
C VAL A 56 -20.15 4.58 17.12
N TRP A 57 -19.64 3.46 16.59
CA TRP A 57 -20.01 2.11 17.05
C TRP A 57 -19.63 1.77 18.50
N ASN A 58 -18.35 1.83 18.88
CA ASN A 58 -17.84 1.64 20.25
C ASN A 58 -16.39 2.18 20.40
N ASP A 59 -15.79 2.09 21.59
CA ASP A 59 -14.41 2.58 21.80
C ASP A 59 -13.34 1.79 21.03
N ASP A 60 -13.54 0.49 20.80
CA ASP A 60 -12.62 -0.33 20.01
C ASP A 60 -12.66 0.05 18.53
N SER A 61 -13.85 0.37 18.00
CA SER A 61 -14.02 0.87 16.63
C SER A 61 -13.39 2.25 16.44
N ARG A 62 -13.41 3.11 17.48
CA ARG A 62 -12.72 4.40 17.45
C ARG A 62 -11.20 4.25 17.41
N ARG A 63 -10.65 3.27 18.14
CA ARG A 63 -9.23 2.92 18.04
C ARG A 63 -8.88 2.43 16.64
N LEU A 64 -9.75 1.61 16.04
CA LEU A 64 -9.59 1.20 14.65
C LEU A 64 -9.69 2.38 13.68
N ALA A 65 -10.60 3.33 13.91
CA ALA A 65 -10.74 4.53 13.09
C ALA A 65 -9.47 5.39 13.10
N LEU A 66 -8.78 5.52 14.25
CA LEU A 66 -7.53 6.27 14.33
C LEU A 66 -6.41 5.64 13.50
N ILE A 67 -6.36 4.31 13.42
CA ILE A 67 -5.37 3.59 12.61
C ILE A 67 -5.83 3.49 11.15
N GLY A 68 -7.14 3.54 10.89
CA GLY A 68 -7.70 3.68 9.55
C GLY A 68 -7.46 5.07 8.96
N LEU A 69 -7.33 6.12 9.79
CA LEU A 69 -7.23 7.50 9.34
C LEU A 69 -6.02 7.75 8.42
N PRO A 70 -4.81 7.24 8.69
CA PRO A 70 -3.71 7.38 7.74
C PRO A 70 -3.96 6.64 6.41
N TYR A 71 -4.63 5.48 6.41
CA TYR A 71 -5.02 4.80 5.16
C TYR A 71 -6.05 5.62 4.37
N LEU A 72 -7.00 6.26 5.06
CA LEU A 72 -7.94 7.19 4.44
C LEU A 72 -7.22 8.41 3.86
N LEU A 73 -6.23 8.94 4.58
CA LEU A 73 -5.41 10.05 4.08
C LEU A 73 -4.61 9.63 2.83
N TYR A 74 -4.00 8.45 2.84
CA TYR A 74 -3.36 7.88 1.67
C TYR A 74 -4.32 7.78 0.47
N ALA A 75 -5.51 7.19 0.68
CA ALA A 75 -6.50 7.02 -0.37
C ALA A 75 -6.97 8.38 -0.92
N LEU A 76 -7.23 9.34 -0.03
CA LEU A 76 -7.62 10.71 -0.39
C LEU A 76 -6.55 11.42 -1.22
N VAL A 77 -5.29 11.35 -0.78
CA VAL A 77 -4.19 12.01 -1.49
C VAL A 77 -4.01 11.36 -2.86
N TYR A 78 -3.98 10.04 -2.95
CA TYR A 78 -3.87 9.32 -4.22
C TYR A 78 -5.01 9.66 -5.18
N ASP A 79 -6.25 9.62 -4.68
CA ASP A 79 -7.44 9.97 -5.44
C ASP A 79 -7.36 11.40 -5.98
N SER A 80 -6.83 12.32 -5.14
CA SER A 80 -6.69 13.73 -5.49
C SER A 80 -5.72 14.04 -6.61
N MET A 81 -4.75 13.16 -6.85
CA MET A 81 -3.72 13.33 -7.87
C MET A 81 -4.32 13.54 -9.26
N ARG A 82 -5.48 12.94 -9.54
CA ARG A 82 -6.17 13.04 -10.84
C ARG A 82 -6.48 14.49 -11.28
N TRP A 83 -6.61 15.43 -10.33
CA TRP A 83 -7.02 16.80 -10.63
C TRP A 83 -5.85 17.76 -10.81
N TYR A 84 -4.70 17.47 -10.22
CA TYR A 84 -3.55 18.39 -10.24
C TYR A 84 -2.27 17.78 -10.83
N ALA A 85 -2.23 16.47 -11.10
CA ALA A 85 -1.03 15.79 -11.57
C ALA A 85 -0.40 16.49 -12.78
N ASP A 86 -1.21 16.83 -13.78
CA ASP A 86 -0.71 17.47 -15.01
C ASP A 86 -0.19 18.90 -14.81
N TYR A 87 -0.54 19.55 -13.71
CA TYR A 87 -0.08 20.91 -13.40
C TYR A 87 1.25 20.93 -12.64
N ILE A 88 1.52 19.91 -11.83
CA ILE A 88 2.69 19.87 -10.93
C ILE A 88 3.76 18.86 -11.36
N ARG A 89 3.44 17.94 -12.29
CA ARG A 89 4.39 16.97 -12.82
C ARG A 89 5.50 17.70 -13.57
N SER A 90 6.72 17.18 -13.42
CA SER A 90 7.85 17.56 -14.27
C SER A 90 7.47 17.45 -15.76
N PRO A 91 7.85 18.43 -16.60
CA PRO A 91 7.57 18.37 -18.03
C PRO A 91 8.40 17.30 -18.76
N ILE A 92 9.47 16.80 -18.13
CA ILE A 92 10.35 15.78 -18.70
C ILE A 92 9.88 14.42 -18.21
N ILE A 93 9.42 13.58 -19.14
CA ILE A 93 9.02 12.19 -18.87
C ILE A 93 10.16 11.25 -19.26
N HIS A 94 10.56 10.41 -18.32
CA HIS A 94 11.64 9.46 -18.48
C HIS A 94 11.10 8.13 -19.02
N VAL A 95 11.29 7.91 -20.32
CA VAL A 95 10.84 6.69 -21.01
C VAL A 95 12.01 5.76 -21.31
N HIS A 96 13.12 6.32 -21.76
CA HIS A 96 14.30 5.56 -22.18
C HIS A 96 15.12 5.08 -20.98
N GLU A 97 15.36 5.95 -20.01
CA GLU A 97 16.25 5.70 -18.88
C GLU A 97 15.86 4.45 -18.07
N PRO A 98 14.59 4.25 -17.64
CA PRO A 98 14.22 3.03 -16.94
C PRO A 98 14.29 1.78 -17.83
N TYR A 99 13.91 1.90 -19.11
CA TYR A 99 13.97 0.80 -20.07
C TYR A 99 15.41 0.34 -20.33
N ASP A 100 16.31 1.27 -20.65
CA ASP A 100 17.72 1.01 -20.97
C ASP A 100 18.46 0.46 -19.76
N PHE A 101 18.12 0.92 -18.55
CA PHE A 101 18.69 0.37 -17.31
C PHE A 101 18.34 -1.11 -17.15
N ASP A 102 17.06 -1.45 -17.27
CA ASP A 102 16.61 -2.84 -17.13
C ASP A 102 17.15 -3.73 -18.25
N LEU A 103 17.22 -3.21 -19.48
CA LEU A 103 17.82 -3.90 -20.61
C LEU A 103 19.32 -4.17 -20.41
N HIS A 104 20.06 -3.19 -19.89
CA HIS A 104 21.50 -3.31 -19.68
C HIS A 104 21.86 -4.27 -18.54
N TRP A 105 21.19 -4.16 -17.39
CA TRP A 105 21.54 -4.92 -16.19
C TRP A 105 20.81 -6.25 -16.07
N PHE A 106 19.59 -6.36 -16.60
CA PHE A 106 18.72 -7.52 -16.44
C PHE A 106 18.25 -8.10 -17.77
N GLY A 107 18.79 -7.64 -18.90
CA GLY A 107 18.38 -8.06 -20.23
C GLY A 107 18.50 -9.58 -20.44
N ILE A 108 17.45 -10.16 -21.02
CA ILE A 108 17.36 -11.57 -21.37
C ILE A 108 17.33 -11.66 -22.89
N HIS A 109 18.42 -12.13 -23.50
CA HIS A 109 18.57 -12.23 -24.96
C HIS A 109 18.32 -10.91 -25.72
N GLY A 110 18.74 -9.78 -25.13
CA GLY A 110 18.56 -8.46 -25.74
C GLY A 110 17.16 -7.87 -25.62
N LEU A 111 16.34 -8.42 -24.71
CA LEU A 111 15.03 -7.88 -24.32
C LEU A 111 15.04 -7.56 -22.83
N THR A 112 14.24 -6.59 -22.41
CA THR A 112 13.96 -6.39 -20.99
C THR A 112 13.27 -7.64 -20.40
N PRO A 113 13.39 -7.88 -19.08
CA PRO A 113 12.65 -8.96 -18.41
C PRO A 113 11.15 -8.93 -18.71
N ASN A 114 10.56 -7.74 -18.75
CA ASN A 114 9.15 -7.52 -19.07
C ASN A 114 8.77 -8.03 -20.47
N GLU A 115 9.52 -7.60 -21.49
CA GLU A 115 9.30 -8.02 -22.88
C GLU A 115 9.51 -9.52 -23.06
N TRP A 116 10.53 -10.09 -22.40
CA TRP A 116 10.77 -11.52 -22.44
C TRP A 116 9.59 -12.29 -21.80
N LEU A 117 9.09 -11.84 -20.64
CA LEU A 117 7.95 -12.46 -19.97
C LEU A 117 6.64 -12.30 -20.74
N GLN A 118 6.43 -11.19 -21.46
CA GLN A 118 5.28 -11.04 -22.36
C GLN A 118 5.27 -12.09 -23.49
N ARG A 119 6.41 -12.68 -23.84
CA ARG A 119 6.50 -13.79 -24.81
C ARG A 119 6.35 -15.17 -24.18
N HIS A 120 6.39 -15.27 -22.85
CA HIS A 120 6.37 -16.53 -22.10
C HIS A 120 5.20 -16.57 -21.10
N THR A 121 4.03 -16.13 -21.54
CA THR A 121 2.81 -16.12 -20.73
C THR A 121 2.13 -17.49 -20.72
N SER A 122 1.47 -17.84 -19.61
CA SER A 122 0.62 -19.03 -19.54
C SER A 122 -0.58 -18.80 -18.64
N ALA A 123 -1.70 -19.48 -18.91
CA ALA A 123 -2.93 -19.31 -18.13
C ALA A 123 -2.74 -19.56 -16.61
N PRO A 124 -1.95 -20.55 -16.14
CA PRO A 124 -1.67 -20.69 -14.72
C PRO A 124 -0.90 -19.51 -14.12
N LEU A 125 0.08 -18.97 -14.85
CA LEU A 125 0.84 -17.79 -14.40
C LEU A 125 -0.02 -16.54 -14.40
N ASP A 126 -0.87 -16.35 -15.41
CA ASP A 126 -1.83 -15.25 -15.47
C ASP A 126 -2.81 -15.29 -14.30
N LEU A 127 -3.29 -16.48 -13.93
CA LEU A 127 -4.16 -16.66 -12.77
C LEU A 127 -3.44 -16.32 -11.46
N VAL A 128 -2.25 -16.88 -11.22
CA VAL A 128 -1.53 -16.71 -9.96
C VAL A 128 -0.98 -15.30 -9.81
N CYS A 129 -0.39 -14.73 -10.87
CA CYS A 129 0.13 -13.37 -10.85
C CYS A 129 -1.00 -12.36 -10.78
N GLY A 130 -2.08 -12.53 -11.57
CA GLY A 130 -3.24 -11.65 -11.51
C GLY A 130 -3.90 -11.66 -10.13
N LEU A 131 -4.05 -12.84 -9.52
CA LEU A 131 -4.61 -12.93 -8.17
C LEU A 131 -3.73 -12.21 -7.14
N ALA A 132 -2.41 -12.42 -7.18
CA ALA A 132 -1.49 -11.77 -6.26
C ALA A 132 -1.39 -10.26 -6.48
N TYR A 133 -1.52 -9.81 -7.73
CA TYR A 133 -1.49 -8.41 -8.13
C TYR A 133 -2.88 -7.75 -8.09
N THR A 134 -3.85 -8.40 -7.46
CA THR A 134 -5.18 -7.84 -7.20
C THR A 134 -5.10 -6.86 -6.02
N PRO A 135 -5.66 -5.65 -6.12
CA PRO A 135 -5.60 -4.62 -5.07
C PRO A 135 -6.10 -5.06 -3.71
N MET A 136 -7.12 -5.93 -3.69
CA MET A 136 -7.66 -6.51 -2.48
C MET A 136 -6.61 -7.27 -1.67
N PHE A 137 -5.61 -7.89 -2.32
CA PHE A 137 -4.60 -8.66 -1.63
C PHE A 137 -3.46 -7.77 -1.10
N PHE A 138 -2.86 -6.92 -1.93
CA PHE A 138 -1.72 -6.09 -1.47
C PHE A 138 -2.12 -4.89 -0.58
N ILE A 139 -3.28 -4.26 -0.80
CA ILE A 139 -3.80 -3.21 0.10
C ILE A 139 -4.48 -3.88 1.30
N GLY A 140 -5.33 -4.88 1.04
CA GLY A 140 -6.12 -5.53 2.07
C GLY A 140 -5.26 -6.27 3.10
N GLU A 141 -4.15 -6.92 2.71
CA GLU A 141 -3.24 -7.55 3.68
C GLU A 141 -2.68 -6.53 4.68
N SER A 142 -2.37 -5.32 4.23
CA SER A 142 -1.80 -4.27 5.08
C SER A 142 -2.84 -3.80 6.10
N VAL A 143 -4.09 -3.63 5.66
CA VAL A 143 -5.20 -3.30 6.55
C VAL A 143 -5.47 -4.44 7.54
N LEU A 144 -5.50 -5.69 7.08
CA LEU A 144 -5.73 -6.86 7.92
C LEU A 144 -4.62 -7.07 8.95
N LEU A 145 -3.36 -6.86 8.57
CA LEU A 145 -2.23 -6.96 9.48
C LEU A 145 -2.27 -5.88 10.56
N SER A 146 -2.65 -4.65 10.19
CA SER A 146 -2.89 -3.56 11.14
C SER A 146 -4.00 -3.91 12.13
N ILE A 147 -5.15 -4.42 11.64
CA ILE A 147 -6.26 -4.90 12.48
C ILE A 147 -5.77 -6.00 13.43
N TYR A 148 -4.99 -6.95 12.92
CA TYR A 148 -4.45 -8.05 13.71
C TYR A 148 -3.53 -7.55 14.83
N PHE A 149 -2.65 -6.56 14.57
CA PHE A 149 -1.81 -5.97 15.60
C PHE A 149 -2.62 -5.29 16.70
N ILE A 150 -3.68 -4.56 16.33
CA ILE A 150 -4.60 -3.94 17.30
C ILE A 150 -5.28 -5.01 18.15
N ALA A 151 -5.83 -6.05 17.51
CA ALA A 151 -6.52 -7.14 18.19
C ALA A 151 -5.59 -7.91 19.16
N LYS A 152 -4.28 -7.88 18.94
CA LYS A 152 -3.26 -8.45 19.83
C LYS A 152 -2.65 -7.45 20.81
N GLY A 153 -3.19 -6.23 20.91
CA GLY A 153 -2.70 -5.18 21.82
C GLY A 153 -1.37 -4.56 21.42
N LYS A 154 -0.89 -4.80 20.19
CA LYS A 154 0.40 -4.29 19.67
C LYS A 154 0.24 -2.92 19.02
N ILE A 155 -0.30 -1.96 19.75
CA ILE A 155 -0.72 -0.64 19.20
C ILE A 155 0.46 0.11 18.56
N ARG A 156 1.60 0.22 19.26
CA ARG A 156 2.80 0.88 18.71
C ARG A 156 3.28 0.28 17.39
N ARG A 157 3.13 -1.04 17.24
CA ARG A 157 3.52 -1.74 16.02
C ARG A 157 2.55 -1.44 14.87
N ALA A 158 1.24 -1.41 15.17
CA ALA A 158 0.22 -1.01 14.20
C ALA A 158 0.44 0.43 13.73
N GLU A 159 0.57 1.39 14.65
CA GLU A 159 0.81 2.80 14.35
C GLU A 159 2.05 2.98 13.48
N ARG A 160 3.16 2.34 13.86
CA ARG A 160 4.42 2.48 13.12
C ARG A 160 4.34 1.85 11.73
N PHE A 161 3.75 0.66 11.61
CA PHE A 161 3.54 0.02 10.31
C PHE A 161 2.69 0.90 9.38
N THR A 162 1.57 1.41 9.88
CA THR A 162 0.66 2.27 9.14
C THR A 162 1.31 3.60 8.74
N TRP A 163 2.06 4.26 9.62
CA TRP A 163 2.73 5.51 9.27
C TRP A 163 3.87 5.31 8.28
N ILE A 164 4.66 4.25 8.40
CA ILE A 164 5.70 3.93 7.41
C ILE A 164 5.08 3.63 6.05
N PHE A 165 3.96 2.90 6.02
CA PHE A 165 3.19 2.68 4.80
C PHE A 165 2.80 4.03 4.17
N VAL A 166 2.17 4.94 4.91
CA VAL A 166 1.70 6.23 4.38
C VAL A 166 2.86 7.13 3.94
N ILE A 167 3.93 7.22 4.74
CA ILE A 167 5.10 8.03 4.41
C ILE A 167 5.79 7.50 3.14
N SER A 168 5.93 6.17 3.01
CA SER A 168 6.53 5.57 1.81
C SER A 168 5.70 5.87 0.56
N ASN A 169 4.37 5.85 0.67
CA ASN A 169 3.46 6.24 -0.39
C ASN A 169 3.62 7.71 -0.79
N PHE A 170 3.67 8.63 0.18
CA PHE A 170 3.82 10.06 -0.12
C PHE A 170 5.17 10.40 -0.74
N ILE A 171 6.23 9.72 -0.32
CA ILE A 171 7.52 9.82 -1.01
C ILE A 171 7.37 9.28 -2.44
N GLY A 172 6.74 8.12 -2.63
CA GLY A 172 6.46 7.58 -3.97
C GLY A 172 5.69 8.56 -4.86
N PHE A 173 4.61 9.15 -4.36
CA PHE A 173 3.83 10.15 -5.09
C PHE A 173 4.65 11.40 -5.43
N ALA A 174 5.51 11.85 -4.52
CA ALA A 174 6.43 12.94 -4.82
C ALA A 174 7.38 12.56 -5.97
N PHE A 175 7.90 11.32 -5.98
CA PHE A 175 8.72 10.81 -7.08
C PHE A 175 7.96 10.75 -8.40
N TYR A 176 6.67 10.39 -8.42
CA TYR A 176 5.86 10.39 -9.64
C TYR A 176 5.80 11.78 -10.31
N TYR A 177 5.92 12.85 -9.51
CA TYR A 177 5.97 14.22 -10.02
C TYR A 177 7.38 14.71 -10.35
N LEU A 178 8.37 14.36 -9.53
CA LEU A 178 9.75 14.81 -9.69
C LEU A 178 10.47 14.04 -10.81
N TYR A 179 10.16 12.76 -10.97
CA TYR A 179 10.73 11.85 -11.95
C TYR A 179 9.59 10.98 -12.53
N PRO A 180 8.70 11.56 -13.36
CA PRO A 180 7.67 10.78 -14.02
C PRO A 180 8.34 9.81 -14.99
N ALA A 181 8.09 8.52 -14.79
CA ALA A 181 8.70 7.43 -15.52
C ALA A 181 7.64 6.57 -16.20
N ALA A 182 7.84 6.27 -17.48
CA ALA A 182 6.91 5.42 -18.22
C ALA A 182 7.05 3.95 -17.80
N PRO A 183 5.92 3.24 -17.57
CA PRO A 183 5.92 1.81 -17.29
C PRO A 183 6.21 0.98 -18.57
N PRO A 184 6.58 -0.30 -18.43
CA PRO A 184 6.94 -1.14 -19.58
C PRO A 184 5.78 -1.44 -20.53
N TRP A 185 4.53 -1.48 -20.06
CA TRP A 185 3.37 -1.57 -20.96
C TRP A 185 3.23 -0.35 -21.87
N TYR A 186 3.57 0.84 -21.40
CA TYR A 186 3.50 2.04 -22.22
C TYR A 186 4.48 1.95 -23.38
N VAL A 187 5.72 1.52 -23.11
CA VAL A 187 6.75 1.35 -24.15
C VAL A 187 6.36 0.25 -25.15
N SER A 188 5.76 -0.83 -24.66
CA SER A 188 5.26 -1.92 -25.53
C SER A 188 4.15 -1.46 -26.48
N ASP A 189 3.22 -0.64 -26.00
CA ASP A 189 2.00 -0.29 -26.75
C ASP A 189 2.14 1.00 -27.58
N HIS A 190 2.94 1.96 -27.09
CA HIS A 190 3.07 3.31 -27.67
C HIS A 190 4.50 3.64 -28.13
N GLY A 191 5.47 2.76 -27.86
CA GLY A 191 6.88 3.01 -28.13
C GLY A 191 7.48 4.08 -27.19
N PHE A 192 8.54 4.74 -27.66
CA PHE A 192 9.27 5.72 -26.85
C PHE A 192 8.75 7.16 -26.97
N ALA A 193 7.74 7.39 -27.81
CA ALA A 193 7.14 8.71 -27.95
C ALA A 193 6.27 9.03 -26.73
N VAL A 194 6.47 10.19 -26.13
CA VAL A 194 5.68 10.66 -24.99
C VAL A 194 4.35 11.22 -25.48
N ASP A 195 3.25 10.65 -24.99
CA ASP A 195 1.88 11.07 -25.23
C ASP A 195 1.12 11.12 -23.91
N LEU A 196 0.82 12.34 -23.47
CA LEU A 196 0.09 12.62 -22.22
C LEU A 196 -1.41 12.32 -22.31
N SER A 197 -1.94 12.07 -23.51
CA SER A 197 -3.36 11.73 -23.71
C SER A 197 -3.66 10.24 -23.50
N VAL A 198 -2.62 9.42 -23.34
CA VAL A 198 -2.75 7.99 -23.07
C VAL A 198 -3.44 7.78 -21.73
N HIS A 199 -4.45 6.91 -21.73
CA HIS A 199 -5.19 6.55 -20.54
C HIS A 199 -4.54 5.37 -19.83
N ALA A 200 -4.82 5.21 -18.53
CA ALA A 200 -4.31 4.10 -17.75
C ALA A 200 -4.78 2.75 -18.31
N SER A 201 -3.86 1.77 -18.31
CA SER A 201 -4.08 0.43 -18.86
C SER A 201 -3.91 -0.63 -17.77
N PRO A 202 -4.75 -1.69 -17.75
CA PRO A 202 -4.49 -2.88 -16.95
C PRO A 202 -3.31 -3.72 -17.47
N ALA A 203 -2.69 -3.34 -18.58
CA ALA A 203 -1.52 -4.02 -19.13
C ALA A 203 -1.73 -5.55 -19.25
N GLY A 204 -0.74 -6.35 -18.85
CA GLY A 204 -0.85 -7.81 -18.85
C GLY A 204 -1.88 -8.35 -17.85
N ALA A 205 -2.33 -7.56 -16.88
CA ALA A 205 -3.34 -7.98 -15.91
C ALA A 205 -4.72 -8.19 -16.55
N ILE A 206 -4.98 -7.67 -17.76
CA ILE A 206 -6.22 -7.96 -18.49
C ILE A 206 -6.42 -9.46 -18.76
N ARG A 207 -5.32 -10.23 -18.87
CA ARG A 207 -5.38 -11.68 -19.06
C ARG A 207 -6.04 -12.39 -17.87
N PHE A 208 -5.86 -11.86 -16.66
CA PHE A 208 -6.54 -12.37 -15.47
C PHE A 208 -8.05 -12.16 -15.55
N ASP A 209 -8.49 -10.96 -15.94
CA ASP A 209 -9.91 -10.64 -16.12
C ASP A 209 -10.58 -11.56 -17.14
N HIS A 210 -9.88 -11.88 -18.24
CA HIS A 210 -10.36 -12.83 -19.24
C HIS A 210 -10.52 -14.26 -18.69
N LEU A 211 -9.65 -14.68 -17.76
CA LEU A 211 -9.73 -16.01 -17.13
C LEU A 211 -10.89 -16.12 -16.13
N ILE A 212 -11.16 -15.06 -15.37
CA ILE A 212 -12.21 -15.07 -14.34
C ILE A 212 -13.57 -14.58 -14.85
N GLY A 213 -13.61 -13.93 -16.01
CA GLY A 213 -14.83 -13.39 -16.63
C GLY A 213 -15.38 -12.13 -15.95
N ILE A 214 -14.56 -11.41 -15.17
CA ILE A 214 -14.94 -10.22 -14.42
C ILE A 214 -13.92 -9.11 -14.70
N PRO A 215 -14.33 -7.87 -15.02
CA PRO A 215 -13.42 -6.76 -15.34
C PRO A 215 -12.81 -6.13 -14.07
N LEU A 216 -12.15 -6.93 -13.24
CA LEU A 216 -11.62 -6.50 -11.95
C LEU A 216 -10.37 -5.63 -12.11
N MET A 217 -9.38 -6.12 -12.86
CA MET A 217 -8.13 -5.43 -13.15
C MET A 217 -8.36 -4.20 -14.01
N GLN A 218 -9.20 -4.33 -15.04
CA GLN A 218 -9.60 -3.22 -15.88
C GLN A 218 -10.27 -2.11 -15.05
N GLY A 219 -11.20 -2.48 -14.16
CA GLY A 219 -11.92 -1.51 -13.33
C GLY A 219 -11.04 -0.77 -12.32
N PHE A 220 -9.93 -1.38 -11.89
CA PHE A 220 -8.98 -0.77 -10.97
C PHE A 220 -7.85 -0.03 -11.68
N TYR A 221 -7.05 -0.73 -12.48
CA TYR A 221 -5.87 -0.15 -13.14
C TYR A 221 -6.25 0.82 -14.25
N GLY A 222 -7.39 0.60 -14.93
CA GLY A 222 -7.92 1.56 -15.91
C GLY A 222 -8.39 2.89 -15.30
N LYS A 223 -8.47 2.98 -13.97
CA LYS A 223 -8.78 4.21 -13.23
C LYS A 223 -7.57 4.77 -12.48
N SER A 224 -6.35 4.31 -12.78
CA SER A 224 -5.14 4.86 -12.17
C SER A 224 -5.09 6.38 -12.39
N ALA A 225 -4.70 7.11 -11.34
CA ALA A 225 -4.59 8.56 -11.39
C ALA A 225 -3.35 9.04 -12.17
N ASP A 226 -2.35 8.16 -12.32
CA ASP A 226 -1.10 8.47 -13.01
C ASP A 226 -0.66 7.32 -13.90
N VAL A 227 -0.37 7.63 -15.17
CA VAL A 227 0.19 6.70 -16.16
C VAL A 227 1.71 6.63 -16.06
N PHE A 228 2.37 7.75 -15.77
CA PHE A 228 3.83 7.88 -15.71
C PHE A 228 4.35 7.79 -14.26
N GLY A 229 3.56 7.18 -13.36
CA GLY A 229 3.92 6.93 -11.97
C GLY A 229 4.53 5.54 -11.75
N ALA A 230 5.42 5.07 -12.64
CA ALA A 230 6.00 3.73 -12.51
C ALA A 230 7.04 3.63 -11.38
N ILE A 231 7.87 4.66 -11.20
CA ILE A 231 8.97 4.69 -10.23
C ILE A 231 8.60 5.54 -9.02
N PRO A 232 8.64 5.02 -7.78
CA PRO A 232 8.94 3.63 -7.38
C PRO A 232 7.72 2.70 -7.39
N SER A 233 7.93 1.38 -7.39
CA SER A 233 6.84 0.40 -7.30
C SER A 233 6.28 0.27 -5.87
N LEU A 234 5.18 0.99 -5.59
CA LEU A 234 4.47 0.91 -4.30
C LEU A 234 3.77 -0.43 -4.08
N HIS A 235 3.39 -1.14 -5.15
CA HIS A 235 2.79 -2.47 -5.09
C HIS A 235 3.64 -3.49 -4.32
N VAL A 236 4.96 -3.38 -4.46
CA VAL A 236 5.92 -4.25 -3.78
C VAL A 236 6.22 -3.79 -2.34
N VAL A 237 6.13 -2.47 -2.08
CA VAL A 237 6.38 -1.90 -0.75
C VAL A 237 5.42 -2.49 0.28
N TYR A 238 4.16 -2.71 -0.06
CA TYR A 238 3.16 -3.18 0.90
C TYR A 238 3.41 -4.60 1.42
N PRO A 239 3.55 -5.64 0.56
CA PRO A 239 3.90 -6.98 1.01
C PRO A 239 5.28 -7.03 1.66
N PHE A 240 6.21 -6.18 1.24
CA PHE A 240 7.50 -6.06 1.91
C PHE A 240 7.35 -5.58 3.37
N LEU A 241 6.62 -4.49 3.59
CA LEU A 241 6.37 -3.99 4.94
C LEU A 241 5.58 -5.02 5.77
N ALA A 242 4.59 -5.68 5.17
CA ALA A 242 3.82 -6.73 5.82
C ALA A 242 4.70 -7.92 6.24
N LEU A 243 5.63 -8.33 5.38
CA LEU A 243 6.62 -9.36 5.66
C LEU A 243 7.51 -8.99 6.85
N ILE A 244 8.07 -7.77 6.85
CA ILE A 244 9.00 -7.35 7.90
C ILE A 244 8.28 -7.20 9.25
N TYR A 245 7.14 -6.52 9.29
CA TYR A 245 6.38 -6.31 10.53
C TYR A 245 5.70 -7.59 11.02
N GLY A 246 5.31 -8.47 10.09
CA GLY A 246 4.72 -9.79 10.36
C GLY A 246 5.74 -10.89 10.65
N TRP A 247 7.05 -10.67 10.48
CA TRP A 247 8.08 -11.72 10.49
C TRP A 247 8.07 -12.63 11.73
N TYR A 248 7.76 -12.06 12.90
CA TYR A 248 7.65 -12.80 14.17
C TYR A 248 6.55 -13.87 14.18
N LEU A 249 5.58 -13.77 13.27
CA LEU A 249 4.52 -14.75 13.07
C LEU A 249 5.09 -15.97 12.33
N ARG A 250 5.81 -16.83 13.05
CA ARG A 250 6.56 -17.98 12.50
C ARG A 250 5.78 -18.84 11.51
N ARG A 251 4.47 -19.01 11.74
CA ARG A 251 3.56 -19.78 10.87
C ARG A 251 3.34 -19.13 9.50
N PHE A 252 3.36 -17.80 9.44
CA PHE A 252 2.99 -17.02 8.26
C PHE A 252 4.20 -16.41 7.53
N ARG A 253 5.39 -16.39 8.14
CA ARG A 253 6.59 -15.76 7.54
C ARG A 253 6.94 -16.29 6.14
N LEU A 254 6.81 -17.59 5.92
CA LEU A 254 7.14 -18.22 4.62
C LEU A 254 6.07 -17.87 3.58
N ILE A 255 4.81 -17.83 3.99
CA ILE A 255 3.69 -17.44 3.13
C ILE A 255 3.84 -15.98 2.72
N ALA A 256 4.13 -15.09 3.68
CA ALA A 256 4.37 -13.67 3.41
C ALA A 256 5.61 -13.45 2.53
N ALA A 257 6.68 -14.22 2.73
CA ALA A 257 7.88 -14.14 1.88
C ALA A 257 7.59 -14.61 0.45
N ALA A 258 6.89 -15.74 0.30
CA ALA A 258 6.49 -16.25 -1.00
C ALA A 258 5.54 -15.28 -1.71
N TYR A 259 4.58 -14.70 -0.99
CA TYR A 259 3.66 -13.70 -1.53
C TYR A 259 4.39 -12.42 -1.96
N PHE A 260 5.30 -11.90 -1.14
CA PHE A 260 6.15 -10.77 -1.50
C PHE A 260 6.94 -11.00 -2.79
N LEU A 261 7.62 -12.15 -2.89
CA LEU A 261 8.36 -12.52 -4.10
C LEU A 261 7.44 -12.70 -5.31
N LEU A 262 6.24 -13.25 -5.09
CA LEU A 262 5.23 -13.40 -6.12
C LEU A 262 4.73 -12.04 -6.62
N VAL A 263 4.51 -11.05 -5.75
CA VAL A 263 4.12 -9.70 -6.17
C VAL A 263 5.27 -9.02 -6.94
N CYS A 264 6.52 -9.20 -6.52
CA CYS A 264 7.68 -8.71 -7.29
C CYS A 264 7.69 -9.30 -8.70
N PHE A 265 7.52 -10.62 -8.81
CA PHE A 265 7.47 -11.31 -10.10
C PHE A 265 6.25 -10.85 -10.93
N ALA A 266 5.07 -10.75 -10.31
CA ALA A 266 3.84 -10.35 -10.97
C ALA A 266 3.91 -8.92 -11.52
N ALA A 267 4.56 -7.99 -10.82
CA ALA A 267 4.75 -6.62 -11.28
C ALA A 267 5.48 -6.55 -12.64
N VAL A 268 6.49 -7.40 -12.83
CA VAL A 268 7.25 -7.52 -14.08
C VAL A 268 6.47 -8.33 -15.12
N TYR A 269 5.95 -9.50 -14.72
CA TYR A 269 5.22 -10.44 -15.58
C TYR A 269 3.92 -9.85 -16.17
N LEU A 270 3.21 -9.02 -15.41
CA LEU A 270 2.00 -8.32 -15.86
C LEU A 270 2.32 -6.99 -16.57
N ASN A 271 3.60 -6.70 -16.82
CA ASN A 271 4.06 -5.54 -17.56
C ASN A 271 3.79 -4.19 -16.88
N HIS A 272 3.72 -4.14 -15.54
CA HIS A 272 3.44 -2.91 -14.80
C HIS A 272 4.70 -2.15 -14.38
N HIS A 273 5.79 -2.86 -14.10
CA HIS A 273 7.01 -2.27 -13.55
C HIS A 273 8.27 -2.94 -14.09
N TYR A 274 9.31 -2.15 -14.23
CA TYR A 274 10.68 -2.62 -14.39
C TYR A 274 11.25 -3.12 -13.05
N LEU A 275 12.34 -3.88 -13.10
CA LEU A 275 13.06 -4.30 -11.89
C LEU A 275 13.64 -3.11 -11.13
N LEU A 276 14.10 -2.07 -11.84
CA LEU A 276 14.53 -0.80 -11.23
C LEU A 276 13.47 -0.23 -10.29
N ASP A 277 12.21 -0.17 -10.72
CA ASP A 277 11.08 0.37 -9.95
C ASP A 277 10.90 -0.40 -8.63
N ILE A 278 11.09 -1.72 -8.67
CA ILE A 278 11.01 -2.62 -7.52
C ILE A 278 12.14 -2.31 -6.54
N PHE A 279 13.38 -2.21 -7.02
CA PHE A 279 14.52 -1.90 -6.15
C PHE A 279 14.40 -0.53 -5.50
N LEU A 280 13.94 0.48 -6.25
CA LEU A 280 13.71 1.83 -5.71
C LEU A 280 12.58 1.85 -4.67
N GLY A 281 11.50 1.10 -4.89
CA GLY A 281 10.43 0.92 -3.89
C GLY A 281 10.95 0.32 -2.59
N LEU A 282 11.73 -0.76 -2.69
CA LEU A 282 12.35 -1.39 -1.51
C LEU A 282 13.34 -0.45 -0.81
N ALA A 283 14.15 0.30 -1.56
CA ALA A 283 15.09 1.27 -1.02
C ALA A 283 14.36 2.38 -0.24
N ILE A 284 13.26 2.91 -0.77
CA ILE A 284 12.44 3.92 -0.08
C ILE A 284 11.83 3.34 1.19
N ALA A 285 11.24 2.14 1.13
CA ALA A 285 10.66 1.49 2.30
C ALA A 285 11.71 1.30 3.42
N LEU A 286 12.89 0.81 3.06
CA LEU A 286 14.02 0.63 3.99
C LEU A 286 14.52 1.96 4.56
N ALA A 287 14.63 3.00 3.73
CA ALA A 287 15.05 4.33 4.17
C ALA A 287 14.05 4.94 5.17
N VAL A 288 12.75 4.89 4.86
CA VAL A 288 11.70 5.36 5.78
C VAL A 288 11.73 4.57 7.08
N MET A 289 11.87 3.25 7.02
CA MET A 289 12.02 2.42 8.21
C MET A 289 13.24 2.81 9.05
N ALA A 290 14.38 3.09 8.42
CA ALA A 290 15.61 3.50 9.09
C ALA A 290 15.44 4.87 9.78
N VAL A 291 14.86 5.85 9.09
CA VAL A 291 14.59 7.20 9.64
C VAL A 291 13.61 7.11 10.81
N VAL A 292 12.51 6.38 10.67
CA VAL A 292 11.52 6.21 11.74
C VAL A 292 12.13 5.47 12.95
N ARG A 293 13.01 4.49 12.71
CA ARG A 293 13.74 3.81 13.78
C ARG A 293 14.74 4.73 14.47
N ALA A 294 15.44 5.58 13.74
CA ALA A 294 16.39 6.55 14.30
C ALA A 294 15.66 7.61 15.14
N ALA A 295 14.54 8.13 14.65
CA ALA A 295 13.77 9.18 15.33
C ALA A 295 12.99 8.66 16.56
N PHE A 296 12.44 7.45 16.49
CA PHE A 296 11.49 6.94 17.51
C PHE A 296 11.93 5.63 18.18
N GLY A 297 13.16 5.15 17.95
CA GLY A 297 13.72 3.94 18.56
C GLY A 297 13.24 2.60 17.96
N ALA A 298 13.44 1.49 18.67
CA ALA A 298 12.96 0.16 18.24
C ALA A 298 11.44 0.01 18.42
N VAL A 299 10.79 -0.83 17.59
CA VAL A 299 9.32 -1.04 17.62
C VAL A 299 8.90 -1.62 18.97
N GLU A 300 9.64 -2.62 19.42
CA GLU A 300 9.58 -3.13 20.79
C GLU A 300 10.80 -2.60 21.55
N PRO A 301 10.61 -1.97 22.73
CA PRO A 301 11.72 -1.65 23.59
C PRO A 301 12.46 -2.93 23.96
N ARG A 302 13.80 -2.89 23.93
CA ARG A 302 14.64 -4.00 24.41
C ARG A 302 14.21 -4.28 25.84
N ARG A 303 13.72 -5.49 26.12
CA ARG A 303 13.47 -5.93 27.50
C ARG A 303 14.81 -5.75 28.22
N ALA A 304 14.85 -4.88 29.24
CA ALA A 304 16.01 -4.84 30.11
C ALA A 304 16.24 -6.28 30.60
N PRO A 305 17.50 -6.77 30.65
CA PRO A 305 17.77 -8.03 31.31
C PRO A 305 17.12 -7.94 32.68
N ALA A 306 16.30 -8.94 33.03
CA ALA A 306 15.74 -9.02 34.35
C ALA A 306 16.92 -8.88 35.32
N GLN A 307 16.85 -7.91 36.24
CA GLN A 307 17.73 -7.93 37.38
C GLN A 307 17.50 -9.31 38.01
N GLU A 308 18.48 -10.20 37.88
CA GLU A 308 18.50 -11.45 38.62
C GLU A 308 18.27 -11.04 40.08
N GLU A 309 17.13 -11.43 40.64
CA GLU A 309 16.90 -11.34 42.07
C GLU A 309 18.09 -12.03 42.72
N GLU A 310 18.95 -11.23 43.33
CA GLU A 310 20.03 -11.67 44.18
C GLU A 310 19.41 -12.61 45.21
N PRO A 311 19.73 -13.91 45.21
CA PRO A 311 19.12 -14.84 46.15
C PRO A 311 19.48 -14.37 47.56
N ASP A 312 18.43 -14.12 48.35
CA ASP A 312 18.50 -13.68 49.73
C ASP A 312 19.40 -14.62 50.55
N LEU A 313 20.68 -14.23 50.70
CA LEU A 313 21.69 -14.95 51.47
C LEU A 313 21.43 -14.85 52.99
N ALA A 314 20.32 -14.26 53.44
CA ALA A 314 19.97 -14.14 54.85
C ALA A 314 19.36 -15.43 55.47
N ALA A 315 18.98 -16.43 54.67
CA ALA A 315 18.37 -17.67 55.20
C ALA A 315 19.34 -18.79 55.62
N ALA A 316 20.66 -18.57 55.56
CA ALA A 316 21.67 -19.59 55.89
C ALA A 316 22.40 -19.35 57.23
N ARG A 317 21.74 -18.71 58.20
CA ARG A 317 22.23 -18.59 59.59
C ARG A 317 21.13 -18.90 60.61
N THR A 318 20.76 -20.17 60.72
CA THR A 318 20.16 -20.77 61.92
C THR A 318 20.59 -22.22 62.02
#